data_AF-A0A167J7V4-F1
#
_entry.id   AF-A0A167J7V4-F1
#
_cell.length_a   1.000
_cell.length_b   1.000
_cell.length_c   1.000
_cell.angle_alpha   90.00
_cell.angle_beta   90.00
_cell.angle_gamma   90.00
#
_symmetry.space_group_name_H-M   'P 1'
#
loop_
_entity.id
_entity.type
_entity.pdbx_description
1 polymer ?
#
loop_
_entity_poly.entity_id
_entity_poly.type
_entity_poly.pdbx_seq_one_letter_code
_entity_poly.pdbx_strand_id
1 'polypeptide(L)'
;MLPALLLLPLLLLASQPASAAHANFHVQYPWLTRSAPPPVRPQVERYNPFCGEITHNPQRFARLSRTFLSFSGHPGDRVSARYTRHRAPRGADDFPHVVLPEVAIGEEGQLCVNVTLPFETEEGEWGVLYFQAVDPESGGVGYHCSDVRMVDVVLLPEGHPAMCAKGNETLIPMPDEYL
;
A
#
# COMPACT_ATOMS: atom_id res chain seq x y z
N MET A 1 -15.51 -67.25 21.78
CA MET A 1 -14.80 -66.73 20.59
C MET A 1 -15.34 -65.33 20.34
N LEU A 2 -14.66 -64.30 20.86
CA LEU A 2 -15.02 -62.89 20.68
C LEU A 2 -14.27 -62.33 19.45
N PRO A 3 -14.91 -61.62 18.51
CA PRO A 3 -14.19 -60.76 17.60
C PRO A 3 -14.08 -59.37 18.23
N ALA A 4 -12.84 -58.96 18.52
CA ALA A 4 -12.50 -57.59 18.87
C ALA A 4 -12.56 -56.74 17.59
N LEU A 5 -13.64 -55.98 17.43
CA LEU A 5 -13.73 -54.95 16.38
C LEU A 5 -12.92 -53.73 16.82
N LEU A 6 -11.78 -53.53 16.16
CA LEU A 6 -10.91 -52.37 16.30
C LEU A 6 -11.66 -51.09 15.87
N LEU A 7 -12.00 -50.23 16.83
CA LEU A 7 -12.33 -48.83 16.55
C LEU A 7 -11.03 -48.08 16.21
N LEU A 8 -10.85 -47.68 14.95
CA LEU A 8 -9.89 -46.65 14.56
C LEU A 8 -10.45 -45.26 14.97
N PRO A 9 -9.69 -44.41 15.68
CA PRO A 9 -10.07 -43.02 15.84
C PRO A 9 -9.70 -42.25 14.57
N LEU A 10 -10.71 -41.62 13.98
CA LEU A 10 -10.59 -40.70 12.85
C LEU A 10 -9.91 -39.40 13.33
N LEU A 11 -8.59 -39.31 13.19
CA LEU A 11 -7.84 -38.07 13.40
C LEU A 11 -8.03 -37.16 12.17
N LEU A 12 -9.18 -36.48 12.13
CA LEU A 12 -9.36 -35.29 11.30
C LEU A 12 -8.55 -34.16 11.92
N LEU A 13 -7.25 -34.09 11.61
CA LEU A 13 -6.51 -32.86 11.75
C LEU A 13 -7.12 -31.86 10.77
N ALA A 14 -8.01 -31.02 11.27
CA ALA A 14 -8.32 -29.75 10.62
C ALA A 14 -7.02 -28.94 10.59
N SER A 15 -6.24 -29.12 9.53
CA SER A 15 -5.21 -28.17 9.15
C SER A 15 -5.91 -26.86 8.85
N GLN A 16 -5.94 -25.94 9.83
CA GLN A 16 -6.14 -24.54 9.49
C GLN A 16 -5.05 -24.21 8.48
N PRO A 17 -5.37 -23.71 7.27
CA PRO A 17 -4.33 -23.14 6.45
C PRO A 17 -3.68 -22.07 7.31
N ALA A 18 -2.38 -22.18 7.56
CA ALA A 18 -1.63 -21.09 8.15
C ALA A 18 -1.80 -19.91 7.19
N SER A 19 -2.70 -18.99 7.55
CA SER A 19 -2.84 -17.69 6.91
C SER A 19 -1.44 -17.07 6.96
N ALA A 20 -0.85 -16.88 5.80
CA ALA A 20 0.54 -16.47 5.69
C ALA A 20 0.63 -14.99 6.06
N ALA A 21 0.88 -14.69 7.35
CA ALA A 21 1.11 -13.36 7.93
C ALA A 21 0.98 -12.20 6.91
N HIS A 22 -0.23 -11.67 6.77
CA HIS A 22 -0.67 -10.88 5.63
C HIS A 22 -0.49 -9.39 5.91
N ALA A 23 0.62 -8.81 5.45
CA ALA A 23 0.80 -7.35 5.40
C ALA A 23 1.37 -6.89 4.04
N ASN A 24 1.21 -7.75 3.02
CA ASN A 24 1.63 -7.45 1.66
C ASN A 24 0.50 -6.71 0.93
N PHE A 25 0.81 -5.52 0.42
CA PHE A 25 -0.12 -4.67 -0.29
C PHE A 25 0.60 -3.96 -1.45
N HIS A 26 -0.17 -3.45 -2.39
CA HIS A 26 0.29 -2.65 -3.51
C HIS A 26 -0.32 -1.27 -3.45
N VAL A 27 0.49 -0.25 -3.73
CA VAL A 27 0.02 1.11 -3.91
C VAL A 27 -0.25 1.33 -5.40
N GLN A 28 -1.52 1.51 -5.75
CA GLN A 28 -1.96 1.78 -7.12
C GLN A 28 -1.85 3.28 -7.44
N TYR A 29 -2.14 4.14 -6.46
CA TYR A 29 -1.95 5.59 -6.59
C TYR A 29 -1.59 6.26 -5.25
N PRO A 30 -0.60 7.18 -5.25
CA PRO A 30 0.34 7.44 -6.34
C PRO A 30 1.25 6.24 -6.58
N TRP A 31 1.66 6.00 -7.83
CA TRP A 31 2.56 4.89 -8.17
C TRP A 31 3.83 4.92 -7.32
N LEU A 32 4.32 3.72 -6.99
CA LEU A 32 5.59 3.58 -6.28
C LEU A 32 6.73 4.14 -7.13
N THR A 33 7.55 4.98 -6.51
CA THR A 33 8.76 5.52 -7.15
C THR A 33 10.03 4.96 -6.53
N ARG A 34 9.89 4.14 -5.48
CA ARG A 34 10.99 3.50 -4.80
C ARG A 34 10.76 2.01 -4.68
N SER A 35 11.85 1.25 -4.75
CA SER A 35 11.86 -0.20 -4.57
C SER A 35 12.73 -0.60 -3.40
N ALA A 36 12.50 -1.80 -2.86
CA ALA A 36 13.39 -2.38 -1.87
C ALA A 36 14.85 -2.31 -2.37
N PRO A 37 15.80 -1.96 -1.49
CA PRO A 37 17.21 -1.94 -1.88
C PRO A 37 17.64 -3.37 -2.26
N PRO A 38 18.58 -3.52 -3.21
CA PRO A 38 19.13 -4.82 -3.53
C PRO A 38 19.81 -5.44 -2.30
N PRO A 39 19.94 -6.78 -2.23
CA PRO A 39 20.70 -7.42 -1.16
C PRO A 39 22.14 -6.89 -1.13
N VAL A 40 22.53 -6.26 -0.01
CA VAL A 40 23.88 -5.75 0.20
C VAL A 40 24.63 -6.60 1.22
N ARG A 41 25.96 -6.45 1.25
CA ARG A 41 26.79 -7.06 2.30
C ARG A 41 26.48 -6.40 3.66
N PRO A 42 26.54 -7.13 4.78
CA PRO A 42 26.20 -6.58 6.11
C PRO A 42 26.95 -5.30 6.48
N GLN A 43 28.18 -5.13 6.01
CA GLN A 43 29.00 -3.93 6.29
C GLN A 43 28.45 -2.65 5.64
N VAL A 44 27.64 -2.78 4.59
CA VAL A 44 27.09 -1.66 3.81
C VAL A 44 25.61 -1.42 4.11
N GLU A 45 24.95 -2.36 4.79
CA GLU A 45 23.52 -2.31 5.12
C GLU A 45 23.11 -1.04 5.88
N ARG A 46 23.99 -0.52 6.75
CA ARG A 46 23.80 0.77 7.45
C ARG A 46 23.65 1.98 6.53
N TYR A 47 24.02 1.87 5.27
CA TYR A 47 23.91 2.92 4.26
C TYR A 47 22.71 2.72 3.35
N ASN A 48 21.93 1.64 3.53
CA ASN A 48 20.72 1.44 2.77
C ASN A 48 19.69 2.51 3.17
N PRO A 49 19.11 3.23 2.19
CA PRO A 49 18.05 4.18 2.47
C PRO A 49 16.82 3.43 3.01
N PHE A 50 16.19 3.97 4.05
CA PHE A 50 14.99 3.38 4.68
C PHE A 50 13.87 3.11 3.67
N CYS A 51 13.62 4.10 2.80
CA CYS A 51 12.61 4.01 1.74
C CYS A 51 13.12 3.34 0.46
N GLY A 52 14.30 2.72 0.47
CA GLY A 52 14.87 2.03 -0.69
C GLY A 52 15.37 2.97 -1.81
N GLU A 53 15.69 2.37 -2.95
CA GLU A 53 16.27 3.06 -4.11
C GLU A 53 15.17 3.74 -4.94
N ILE A 54 15.49 4.88 -5.55
CA ILE A 54 14.58 5.61 -6.44
C ILE A 54 14.61 4.98 -7.83
N THR A 55 13.49 4.43 -8.28
CA THR A 55 13.34 3.76 -9.59
C THR A 55 12.56 4.58 -10.60
N HIS A 56 11.72 5.51 -10.13
CA HIS A 56 10.91 6.38 -11.00
C HIS A 56 10.94 7.84 -10.56
N ASN A 57 10.56 8.73 -11.48
CA ASN A 57 10.35 10.14 -11.17
C ASN A 57 9.19 10.32 -10.17
N PRO A 58 9.19 11.39 -9.36
CA PRO A 58 8.11 11.66 -8.44
C PRO A 58 6.77 11.76 -9.14
N GLN A 59 5.74 11.26 -8.47
CA GLN A 59 4.37 11.38 -8.94
C GLN A 59 3.82 12.78 -8.65
N ARG A 60 3.01 13.30 -9.56
CA ARG A 60 2.25 14.52 -9.31
C ARG A 60 1.21 14.24 -8.23
N PHE A 61 1.16 15.06 -7.20
CA PHE A 61 0.20 14.93 -6.10
C PHE A 61 -0.46 16.27 -5.79
N ALA A 62 -1.77 16.24 -5.56
CA ALA A 62 -2.53 17.46 -5.33
C ALA A 62 -2.18 18.07 -3.96
N ARG A 63 -1.92 19.38 -3.96
CA ARG A 63 -1.44 20.08 -2.77
C ARG A 63 -2.56 20.76 -1.95
N LEU A 64 -3.49 21.42 -2.64
CA LEU A 64 -4.60 22.19 -2.02
C LEU A 64 -5.97 21.57 -2.27
N SER A 65 -6.08 20.74 -3.29
CA SER A 65 -7.35 20.15 -3.71
C SER A 65 -7.49 18.73 -3.17
N ARG A 66 -8.72 18.23 -3.17
CA ARG A 66 -9.00 16.83 -2.87
C ARG A 66 -8.30 15.94 -3.91
N THR A 67 -7.64 14.90 -3.44
CA THR A 67 -7.14 13.80 -4.25
C THR A 67 -7.54 12.46 -3.64
N PHE A 68 -6.89 11.38 -4.05
CA PHE A 68 -7.16 10.05 -3.53
C PHE A 68 -5.87 9.26 -3.32
N LEU A 69 -5.98 8.20 -2.55
CA LEU A 69 -5.01 7.13 -2.47
C LEU A 69 -5.71 5.83 -2.88
N SER A 70 -4.97 4.97 -3.56
CA SER A 70 -5.49 3.66 -3.95
C SER A 70 -4.51 2.55 -3.60
N PHE A 71 -5.06 1.50 -2.99
CA PHE A 71 -4.35 0.33 -2.52
C PHE A 71 -5.07 -0.94 -2.95
N SER A 72 -4.31 -2.01 -3.10
CA SER A 72 -4.83 -3.38 -3.15
C SER A 72 -4.03 -4.28 -2.22
N GLY A 73 -4.69 -5.17 -1.50
CA GLY A 73 -4.06 -6.02 -0.48
C GLY A 73 -5.05 -7.03 0.07
N HIS A 74 -4.72 -7.66 1.20
CA HIS A 74 -5.62 -8.64 1.79
C HIS A 74 -6.77 -7.93 2.52
N PRO A 75 -8.01 -8.46 2.41
CA PRO A 75 -9.12 -7.98 3.21
C PRO A 75 -8.79 -7.96 4.70
N GLY A 76 -9.12 -6.85 5.37
CA GLY A 76 -8.85 -6.66 6.80
C GLY A 76 -7.51 -6.00 7.13
N ASP A 77 -6.51 -6.06 6.25
CA ASP A 77 -5.22 -5.36 6.44
C ASP A 77 -5.47 -3.86 6.64
N ARG A 78 -4.77 -3.25 7.60
CA ARG A 78 -4.92 -1.83 7.92
C ARG A 78 -3.86 -1.01 7.24
N VAL A 79 -4.25 -0.15 6.31
CA VAL A 79 -3.34 0.73 5.58
C VAL A 79 -3.38 2.14 6.13
N SER A 80 -2.22 2.77 6.28
CA SER A 80 -2.06 4.19 6.61
C SER A 80 -1.10 4.89 5.66
N ALA A 81 -1.18 6.22 5.60
CA ALA A 81 -0.27 7.04 4.82
C ALA A 81 0.21 8.25 5.63
N ARG A 82 1.53 8.48 5.58
CA ARG A 82 2.20 9.62 6.22
C ARG A 82 3.09 10.33 5.22
N TYR A 83 3.43 11.57 5.51
CA TYR A 83 4.17 12.46 4.62
C TYR A 83 5.34 13.13 5.34
N THR A 84 6.42 13.33 4.60
CA THR A 84 7.55 14.17 4.99
C THR A 84 8.03 15.03 3.84
N ARG A 85 8.50 16.23 4.17
CA ARG A 85 9.23 17.11 3.23
C ARG A 85 10.69 16.66 3.06
N HIS A 86 11.19 15.81 3.97
CA HIS A 86 12.57 15.35 3.90
C HIS A 86 12.74 14.25 2.85
N ARG A 87 13.52 14.51 1.80
CA ARG A 87 13.67 13.56 0.67
C ARG A 87 14.43 12.28 1.02
N ALA A 88 15.16 12.24 2.12
CA ALA A 88 15.97 11.09 2.54
C ALA A 88 15.63 10.64 3.97
N PRO A 89 14.38 10.22 4.24
CA PRO A 89 13.98 9.77 5.57
C PRO A 89 14.83 8.57 6.00
N ARG A 90 15.17 8.54 7.28
CA ARG A 90 15.98 7.52 7.96
C ARG A 90 15.12 6.47 8.65
N GLY A 91 13.85 6.77 8.88
CA GLY A 91 12.91 5.84 9.51
C GLY A 91 11.47 6.30 9.40
N ALA A 92 10.56 5.46 9.91
CA ALA A 92 9.13 5.75 9.95
C ALA A 92 8.79 7.01 10.76
N ASP A 93 9.59 7.35 11.77
CA ASP A 93 9.37 8.52 12.63
C ASP A 93 9.67 9.86 11.94
N ASP A 94 10.36 9.84 10.79
CA ASP A 94 10.66 11.04 10.00
C ASP A 94 9.45 11.55 9.19
N PHE A 95 8.27 10.92 9.35
CA PHE A 95 7.02 11.26 8.67
C PHE A 95 6.00 11.86 9.64
N PRO A 96 6.11 13.16 9.96
CA PRO A 96 5.30 13.80 11.00
C PRO A 96 3.85 14.08 10.56
N HIS A 97 3.57 14.08 9.26
CA HIS A 97 2.27 14.49 8.76
C HIS A 97 1.43 13.27 8.38
N VAL A 98 0.29 13.08 9.05
CA VAL A 98 -0.67 12.03 8.70
C VAL A 98 -1.50 12.49 7.50
N VAL A 99 -1.51 11.69 6.44
CA VAL A 99 -2.33 11.92 5.23
C VAL A 99 -3.57 11.05 5.26
N LEU A 100 -3.41 9.80 5.68
CA LEU A 100 -4.49 8.82 5.85
C LEU A 100 -4.26 8.10 7.19
N PRO A 101 -5.19 8.18 8.15
CA PRO A 101 -5.14 7.33 9.35
C PRO A 101 -5.29 5.85 8.96
N GLU A 102 -5.10 4.93 9.89
CA GLU A 102 -5.29 3.51 9.60
C GLU A 102 -6.73 3.18 9.16
N VAL A 103 -6.86 2.65 7.95
CA VAL A 103 -8.13 2.23 7.34
C VAL A 103 -7.99 0.80 6.84
N ALA A 104 -8.98 -0.05 7.14
CA ALA A 104 -8.99 -1.43 6.69
C ALA A 104 -9.27 -1.54 5.18
N ILE A 105 -8.57 -2.43 4.50
CA ILE A 105 -8.91 -2.86 3.14
C ILE A 105 -10.20 -3.65 3.21
N GLY A 106 -11.15 -3.33 2.31
CA GLY A 106 -12.43 -4.03 2.25
C GLY A 106 -12.32 -5.46 1.73
N GLU A 107 -13.42 -6.21 1.82
CA GLU A 107 -13.54 -7.61 1.35
C GLU A 107 -13.13 -7.81 -0.12
N GLU A 108 -13.26 -6.78 -0.95
CA GLU A 108 -12.87 -6.78 -2.36
C GLU A 108 -11.35 -6.76 -2.60
N GLY A 109 -10.54 -6.63 -1.54
CA GLY A 109 -9.08 -6.54 -1.62
C GLY A 109 -8.58 -5.21 -2.21
N GLN A 110 -9.44 -4.20 -2.30
CA GLN A 110 -9.10 -2.86 -2.76
C GLN A 110 -9.58 -1.78 -1.80
N LEU A 111 -8.81 -0.69 -1.71
CA LEU A 111 -9.14 0.49 -0.93
C LEU A 111 -8.82 1.74 -1.76
N CYS A 112 -9.87 2.48 -2.15
CA CYS A 112 -9.73 3.79 -2.77
C CYS A 112 -10.41 4.84 -1.91
N VAL A 113 -9.63 5.80 -1.42
CA VAL A 113 -10.07 6.78 -0.42
C VAL A 113 -9.69 8.18 -0.85
N ASN A 114 -10.64 9.11 -0.71
CA ASN A 114 -10.36 10.52 -0.91
C ASN A 114 -9.56 11.07 0.26
N VAL A 115 -8.53 11.86 -0.05
CA VAL A 115 -7.68 12.53 0.93
C VAL A 115 -7.49 14.00 0.55
N THR A 116 -7.28 14.83 1.56
CA THR A 116 -6.83 16.21 1.42
C THR A 116 -5.70 16.40 2.42
N LEU A 117 -4.59 17.01 2.00
CA LEU A 117 -3.47 17.24 2.91
C LEU A 117 -3.91 18.20 4.04
N PRO A 118 -3.79 17.81 5.32
CA PRO A 118 -4.20 18.66 6.44
C PRO A 118 -3.16 19.74 6.81
N PHE A 119 -2.20 19.98 5.92
CA PHE A 119 -1.06 20.89 6.12
C PHE A 119 -0.75 21.59 4.80
N GLU A 120 -0.12 22.76 4.89
CA GLU A 120 0.26 23.54 3.71
C GLU A 120 1.51 22.96 3.04
N THR A 121 1.59 23.15 1.73
CA THR A 121 2.73 22.78 0.88
C THR A 121 2.90 23.82 -0.24
N GLU A 122 4.09 23.92 -0.78
CA GLU A 122 4.40 24.84 -1.89
C GLU A 122 4.21 24.16 -3.26
N GLU A 123 3.87 24.95 -4.29
CA GLU A 123 3.82 24.41 -5.65
C GLU A 123 5.23 23.98 -6.11
N GLY A 124 5.34 22.76 -6.63
CA GLY A 124 6.59 22.16 -7.05
C GLY A 124 7.44 21.58 -5.91
N GLU A 125 6.97 21.67 -4.65
CA GLU A 125 7.61 21.07 -3.48
C GLU A 125 7.76 19.55 -3.65
N TRP A 126 8.90 19.03 -3.22
CA TRP A 126 9.17 17.60 -3.22
C TRP A 126 8.90 17.04 -1.84
N GLY A 127 8.32 15.84 -1.77
CA GLY A 127 8.25 15.09 -0.52
C GLY A 127 8.14 13.60 -0.76
N VAL A 128 7.97 12.87 0.33
CA VAL A 128 7.86 11.42 0.32
C VAL A 128 6.61 11.03 1.08
N LEU A 129 5.76 10.23 0.45
CA LEU A 129 4.68 9.50 1.09
C LEU A 129 5.22 8.16 1.56
N TYR A 130 4.92 7.82 2.81
CA TYR A 130 5.16 6.53 3.43
C TYR A 130 3.82 5.83 3.62
N PHE A 131 3.69 4.66 3.03
CA PHE A 131 2.51 3.81 3.13
C PHE A 131 2.88 2.60 3.98
N GLN A 132 2.00 2.24 4.91
CA GLN A 132 2.19 1.11 5.80
C GLN A 132 0.92 0.28 5.85
N ALA A 133 1.06 -1.03 5.71
CA ALA A 133 0.01 -2.00 5.98
C ALA A 133 0.37 -2.81 7.23
N VAL A 134 -0.64 -3.07 8.05
CA VAL A 134 -0.52 -3.90 9.26
C VAL A 134 -1.54 -5.03 9.19
N ASP A 135 -1.06 -6.25 9.37
CA ASP A 135 -1.91 -7.43 9.58
C ASP A 135 -2.54 -7.34 10.98
N PRO A 136 -3.87 -7.24 11.12
CA PRO A 136 -4.50 -7.21 12.44
C PRO A 136 -4.37 -8.53 13.20
N GLU A 137 -4.15 -9.67 12.54
CA GLU A 137 -4.07 -10.99 13.16
C GLU A 137 -2.65 -11.31 13.63
N SER A 138 -1.66 -11.13 12.76
CA SER A 138 -0.26 -11.47 13.07
C SER A 138 0.57 -10.31 13.61
N GLY A 139 0.11 -9.06 13.41
CA GLY A 139 0.92 -7.86 13.65
C GLY A 139 2.05 -7.65 12.63
N GLY A 140 2.06 -8.42 11.53
CA GLY A 140 2.98 -8.23 10.42
C GLY A 140 2.87 -6.82 9.84
N VAL A 141 4.01 -6.28 9.39
CA VAL A 141 4.07 -4.92 8.83
C VAL A 141 4.75 -4.94 7.47
N GLY A 142 4.06 -4.40 6.46
CA GLY A 142 4.62 -4.08 5.16
C GLY A 142 4.64 -2.57 4.95
N TYR A 143 5.60 -2.06 4.17
CA TYR A 143 5.64 -0.63 3.86
C TYR A 143 6.20 -0.35 2.47
N HIS A 144 5.79 0.79 1.93
CA HIS A 144 6.27 1.33 0.67
C HIS A 144 6.44 2.84 0.75
N CYS A 145 7.28 3.40 -0.12
CA CYS A 145 7.47 4.84 -0.23
C CYS A 145 7.26 5.32 -1.68
N SER A 146 6.72 6.52 -1.82
CA SER A 146 6.60 7.20 -3.11
C SER A 146 7.02 8.66 -2.98
N ASP A 147 7.96 9.10 -3.82
CA ASP A 147 8.30 10.48 -4.03
C ASP A 147 7.15 11.17 -4.74
N VAL A 148 6.77 12.32 -4.23
CA VAL A 148 5.73 13.16 -4.84
C VAL A 148 6.23 14.56 -5.08
N ARG A 149 5.68 15.18 -6.13
CA ARG A 149 5.83 16.60 -6.41
C ARG A 149 4.47 17.26 -6.32
N MET A 150 4.37 18.25 -5.43
CA MET A 150 3.16 18.98 -5.15
C MET A 150 2.78 19.86 -6.33
N VAL A 151 1.52 19.79 -6.75
CA VAL A 151 1.00 20.55 -7.90
C VAL A 151 -0.44 21.01 -7.65
N ASP A 152 -0.81 22.15 -8.23
CA ASP A 152 -2.18 22.66 -8.22
C ASP A 152 -3.00 22.03 -9.34
N VAL A 153 -3.43 20.79 -9.09
CA VAL A 153 -4.25 19.98 -9.99
C VAL A 153 -5.42 19.37 -9.25
N VAL A 154 -6.43 18.94 -9.98
CA VAL A 154 -7.55 18.14 -9.46
C VAL A 154 -7.35 16.71 -9.95
N LEU A 155 -6.99 15.81 -9.04
CA LEU A 155 -6.76 14.38 -9.34
C LEU A 155 -7.74 13.57 -8.52
N LEU A 156 -8.89 13.29 -9.10
CA LEU A 156 -9.99 12.60 -8.42
C LEU A 156 -10.11 11.13 -8.88
N PRO A 157 -10.67 10.24 -8.04
CA PRO A 157 -10.94 8.85 -8.42
C PRO A 157 -11.77 8.72 -9.69
N GLU A 158 -12.75 9.62 -9.88
CA GLU A 158 -13.69 9.55 -11.01
C GLU A 158 -12.99 9.79 -12.36
N GLY A 159 -11.88 10.52 -12.35
CA GLY A 159 -11.03 10.70 -13.55
C GLY A 159 -10.08 9.54 -13.81
N HIS A 160 -9.99 8.56 -12.89
CA HIS A 160 -9.04 7.46 -12.93
C HIS A 160 -9.70 6.13 -12.52
N PRO A 161 -10.76 5.69 -13.22
CA PRO A 161 -11.56 4.55 -12.81
C PRO A 161 -10.74 3.25 -12.69
N ALA A 162 -9.71 3.07 -13.52
CA ALA A 162 -8.81 1.92 -13.44
C ALA A 162 -8.11 1.77 -12.09
N MET A 163 -7.89 2.88 -11.37
CA MET A 163 -7.19 2.87 -10.09
C MET A 163 -8.13 2.66 -8.91
N CYS A 164 -9.45 2.61 -9.11
CA CYS A 164 -10.43 2.52 -8.01
C CYS A 164 -11.58 1.55 -8.32
N ALA A 165 -11.38 0.66 -9.29
CA ALA A 165 -12.42 -0.23 -9.78
C ALA A 165 -12.68 -1.41 -8.85
N LYS A 166 -13.87 -1.42 -8.26
CA LYS A 166 -14.34 -2.48 -7.37
C LYS A 166 -14.78 -3.70 -8.18
N GLY A 167 -14.67 -4.90 -7.61
CA GLY A 167 -15.34 -6.10 -8.14
C GLY A 167 -15.06 -6.44 -9.62
N ASN A 168 -13.87 -6.12 -10.15
CA ASN A 168 -13.51 -6.33 -11.55
C ASN A 168 -14.38 -5.54 -12.57
N GLU A 169 -14.96 -4.41 -12.16
CA GLU A 169 -15.69 -3.49 -13.04
C GLU A 169 -14.78 -2.74 -14.03
N THR A 170 -13.47 -2.98 -13.97
CA THR A 170 -12.43 -2.41 -14.84
C THR A 170 -12.38 -3.00 -16.24
N LEU A 171 -13.53 -3.33 -16.83
CA LEU A 171 -13.65 -3.32 -18.29
C LEU A 171 -13.66 -1.85 -18.71
N ILE A 172 -12.49 -1.20 -18.76
CA ILE A 172 -12.36 0.05 -19.52
C ILE A 172 -12.62 -0.37 -20.96
N PRO A 173 -13.75 0.01 -21.59
CA PRO A 173 -13.95 -0.28 -22.99
C PRO A 173 -12.78 0.36 -23.74
N MET A 174 -12.12 -0.43 -24.57
CA MET A 174 -11.10 0.07 -25.48
C MET A 174 -11.74 1.18 -26.32
N PRO A 175 -11.20 2.40 -26.35
CA PRO A 175 -11.80 3.48 -27.13
C PRO A 175 -11.93 3.05 -28.59
N ASP A 176 -13.05 3.36 -29.23
CA ASP A 176 -13.35 2.97 -30.62
C ASP A 176 -12.26 3.44 -31.61
N GLU A 177 -11.49 4.46 -31.25
CA GLU A 177 -10.34 4.98 -32.01
C GLU A 177 -9.18 3.97 -32.16
N TYR A 178 -9.18 2.89 -31.38
CA TYR A 178 -8.18 1.82 -31.40
C TYR A 178 -8.74 0.46 -31.86
N LEU A 179 -9.99 0.41 -32.35
CA LEU A 179 -10.63 -0.75 -33.00
C LEU A 179 -10.60 -0.61 -34.53
#